data_AF-A0A2S7N0P5-F1
#
_entry.id   AF-A0A2S7N0P5-F1
#
_cell.length_a   1.000
_cell.length_b   1.000
_cell.length_c   1.000
_cell.angle_alpha   90.00
_cell.angle_beta   90.00
_cell.angle_gamma   90.00
#
_symmetry.space_group_name_H-M   'P 1'
#
loop_
_entity.id
_entity.type
_entity.pdbx_description
1 polymer ?
#
loop_
_entity_poly.entity_id
_entity_poly.type
_entity_poly.pdbx_seq_one_letter_code
_entity_poly.pdbx_strand_id
1 'polypeptide(L)' 'MGLLDKKTTPADVHPIIRRCLTHLDILGADDKLKQIVYMYMETLCQEADSTDNAIVDRRHK' A
#
# COMPACT_ATOMS: atom_id res chain seq x y z
N MET A 1 10.70 -11.51 13.37
CA MET A 1 9.44 -10.86 13.78
C MET A 1 9.75 -9.39 13.97
N GLY A 2 9.37 -8.55 13.01
CA GLY A 2 9.59 -7.12 13.04
C GLY A 2 8.89 -6.50 11.83
N LEU A 3 8.28 -5.32 12.05
CA LEU A 3 7.56 -4.48 11.08
C LEU A 3 6.04 -4.68 10.91
N LEU A 4 5.29 -5.01 11.97
CA LEU A 4 3.82 -4.78 12.02
C LEU A 4 3.28 -4.39 13.42
N ASP A 5 4.10 -3.82 14.32
CA ASP A 5 3.68 -3.70 15.72
C ASP A 5 2.87 -2.48 16.12
N LYS A 6 2.64 -1.47 15.26
CA LYS A 6 1.76 -0.35 15.64
C LYS A 6 0.93 0.18 14.45
N LYS A 7 -0.32 -0.32 14.38
CA LYS A 7 -1.53 0.33 13.80
C LYS A 7 -2.03 -0.04 12.40
N THR A 8 -1.66 -1.18 11.83
CA THR A 8 -2.31 -1.68 10.60
C THR A 8 -2.50 -3.18 10.70
N THR A 9 -3.74 -3.66 10.75
CA THR A 9 -3.98 -5.11 10.75
C THR A 9 -3.70 -5.66 9.34
N PRO A 10 -3.33 -6.94 9.17
CA PRO A 10 -3.10 -7.52 7.84
C PRO A 10 -4.31 -7.46 6.89
N ALA A 11 -5.51 -7.19 7.45
CA ALA A 11 -6.74 -7.00 6.71
C ALA A 11 -6.86 -5.60 6.08
N ASP A 12 -6.11 -4.61 6.57
CA ASP A 12 -6.17 -3.21 6.14
C ASP A 12 -5.18 -2.90 5.01
N VAL A 13 -4.30 -3.84 4.66
CA VAL A 13 -3.27 -3.63 3.63
C VAL A 13 -3.82 -3.94 2.25
N HIS A 14 -3.69 -2.98 1.32
CA HIS A 14 -4.11 -3.15 -0.07
C HIS A 14 -3.48 -4.41 -0.70
N PRO A 15 -4.26 -5.24 -1.43
CA PRO A 15 -3.80 -6.56 -1.90
C PRO A 15 -2.57 -6.50 -2.81
N ILE A 16 -2.41 -5.42 -3.59
CA ILE A 16 -1.23 -5.21 -4.43
C ILE A 16 0.02 -4.98 -3.57
N ILE A 17 -0.09 -4.19 -2.50
CA ILE A 17 1.01 -3.91 -1.57
C ILE A 17 1.45 -5.22 -0.91
N ARG A 18 0.49 -6.03 -0.44
CA ARG A 18 0.76 -7.34 0.17
C ARG A 18 1.52 -8.29 -0.78
N ARG A 19 1.14 -8.33 -2.06
CA ARG A 19 1.87 -9.13 -3.08
C ARG A 19 3.29 -8.61 -3.28
N CYS A 20 3.48 -7.30 -3.37
CA CYS A 20 4.80 -6.71 -3.52
C CYS A 20 5.72 -7.07 -2.34
N LEU A 21 5.25 -6.90 -1.11
CA LEU A 21 6.02 -7.25 0.09
C LEU A 21 6.39 -8.74 0.13
N THR A 22 5.48 -9.62 -0.29
CA THR A 22 5.74 -11.07 -0.39
C THR A 22 6.89 -11.35 -1.37
N HIS A 23 6.96 -10.64 -2.50
CA HIS A 23 8.08 -10.79 -3.44
C HIS A 23 9.39 -10.24 -2.88
N LEU A 24 9.35 -9.15 -2.11
CA LEU A 24 10.54 -8.62 -1.44
C LEU A 24 11.08 -9.61 -0.39
N ASP A 25 10.22 -10.32 0.33
CA ASP A 25 10.63 -11.40 1.23
C ASP A 25 11.32 -12.54 0.47
N ILE A 26 10.79 -12.96 -0.68
CA ILE A 26 11.41 -13.99 -1.54
C ILE A 26 12.80 -13.55 -2.01
N LEU A 27 12.97 -12.26 -2.31
CA LEU A 27 14.24 -11.68 -2.75
C LEU A 27 15.23 -11.45 -1.59
N GLY A 28 14.83 -11.70 -0.34
CA GLY A 28 15.68 -11.45 0.83
C GLY A 28 15.92 -9.96 1.09
N ALA A 29 14.98 -9.09 0.70
CA ALA A 29 15.05 -7.68 1.01
C ALA A 29 15.13 -7.45 2.52
N ASP A 30 15.90 -6.44 2.94
CA ASP A 30 15.92 -6.04 4.34
C ASP A 30 14.62 -5.32 4.75
N ASP A 31 14.37 -5.25 6.05
CA ASP A 31 13.12 -4.70 6.59
C ASP A 31 12.98 -3.19 6.34
N LYS A 32 14.09 -2.45 6.24
CA LYS A 32 14.05 -1.02 5.95
C LYS A 32 13.61 -0.78 4.51
N LEU A 33 14.09 -1.60 3.57
CA LEU A 33 13.65 -1.56 2.18
C LEU A 33 12.14 -1.88 2.07
N LYS A 34 11.67 -2.92 2.74
CA LYS A 34 10.23 -3.27 2.79
C LYS A 34 9.39 -2.12 3.35
N GLN A 35 9.86 -1.46 4.40
CA GLN A 35 9.17 -0.30 5.00
C GLN A 35 9.06 0.87 4.02
N ILE A 36 10.15 1.20 3.32
CA ILE A 36 10.17 2.29 2.32
C ILE A 36 9.20 1.97 1.18
N VAL A 37 9.23 0.74 0.65
CA VAL A 37 8.35 0.31 -0.43
C VAL A 37 6.88 0.33 0.02
N TYR A 38 6.59 -0.18 1.22
CA TYR A 38 5.23 -0.11 1.78
C TYR A 38 4.72 1.33 1.82
N MET A 39 5.50 2.24 2.40
CA MET A 39 5.09 3.63 2.59
C MET A 39 4.87 4.33 1.23
N TYR A 40 5.74 4.08 0.25
CA TYR A 40 5.58 4.61 -1.10
C TYR A 40 4.32 4.08 -1.79
N MET A 41 4.08 2.76 -1.75
CA MET A 41 2.92 2.17 -2.40
C MET A 41 1.61 2.53 -1.71
N GLU A 42 1.61 2.70 -0.38
CA GLU A 42 0.46 3.19 0.38
C GLU A 42 0.05 4.59 -0.09
N THR A 43 1.02 5.50 -0.26
CA THR A 43 0.77 6.83 -0.85
C THR A 43 0.16 6.73 -2.25
N LEU A 44 0.69 5.86 -3.12
CA LEU A 44 0.14 5.69 -4.47
C LEU A 44 -1.31 5.18 -4.46
N CYS A 45 -1.63 4.25 -3.56
CA CYS A 45 -3.02 3.76 -3.41
C CYS A 45 -3.95 4.89 -2.94
N GLN A 46 -3.52 5.68 -1.94
CA GLN A 46 -4.30 6.82 -1.45
C GLN A 46 -4.52 7.87 -2.54
N GLU A 47 -3.50 8.16 -3.36
CA GLU A 47 -3.61 9.08 -4.48
C GLU A 47 -4.58 8.56 -5.56
N ALA A 48 -4.53 7.25 -5.85
CA ALA A 48 -5.43 6.62 -6.82
C ALA A 48 -6.90 6.69 -6.37
N ASP A 49 -7.18 6.35 -5.12
CA ASP A 49 -8.52 6.44 -4.52
C ASP A 49 -9.03 7.89 -4.47
N SER A 50 -8.13 8.84 -4.23
CA SER A 50 -8.46 10.28 -4.22
C SER A 50 -8.76 10.83 -5.61
N THR A 51 -8.10 10.29 -6.64
CA THR A 51 -8.28 10.73 -8.04
C THR A 51 -9.58 10.19 -8.63
N ASP A 52 -10.01 8.98 -8.22
CA ASP A 52 -11.28 8.39 -8.68
C ASP A 52 -12.50 9.18 -8.17
N ASN A 53 -12.44 9.69 -6.93
CA ASN A 53 -13.51 10.55 -6.37
C ASN A 53 -13.71 11.87 -7.13
N ALA A 54 -12.70 12.39 -7.83
CA ALA A 54 -12.83 13.62 -8.63
C ALA A 54 -13.51 13.39 -10.00
N ILE A 55 -13.64 12.14 -10.46
CA ILE A 55 -14.22 11.79 -11.76
C ILE A 55 -15.72 11.52 -11.64
N VAL A 56 -16.20 11.04 -10.49
CA VAL A 56 -17.63 10.72 -10.27
C VAL A 56 -18.51 11.99 -10.20
N ASP A 57 -17.93 13.15 -9.88
CA ASP A 57 -18.67 14.43 -9.78
C ASP A 57 -19.02 15.07 -11.14
N ARG A 58 -18.59 14.48 -12.26
CA ARG A 58 -18.90 15.01 -13.62
C ARG A 58 -20.00 14.25 -14.38
N ARG A 59 -20.70 13.31 -13.76
CA ARG A 59 -21.81 12.56 -14.40
C ARG A 59 -23.22 13.04 -14.07
N HIS A 60 -23.38 14.14 -13.33
CA HIS A 60 -24.70 14.71 -13.02
C HIS A 60 -24.77 16.21 -13.35
N LYS A 61 -24.60 16.57 -14.62
CA LYS A 61 -25.16 17.82 -15.15
C LYS A 61 -25.63 17.65 -16.58
#